data_AF-A0A232LX29-F1
#
_entry.id   AF-A0A232LX29-F1
#
_cell.length_a   1.000
_cell.length_b   1.000
_cell.length_c   1.000
_cell.angle_alpha   90.00
_cell.angle_beta   90.00
_cell.angle_gamma   90.00
#
_symmetry.space_group_name_H-M   'P 1'
#
loop_
_entity.id
_entity.type
_entity.pdbx_description
1 polymer ?
#
loop_
_entity_poly.entity_id
_entity_poly.type
_entity_poly.pdbx_seq_one_letter_code
_entity_poly.pdbx_strand_id
1 'polypeptide(L)'
;MLRTTKRLRSPHKKLFGENGWLGRNPSMTELSNGKYTKKPGLKTFGEKVKQHVEDLAGDVVKVYPNPFRREVGHPKIVSKLTLPVSVDPMTQAKVYSEMEATICVIANKFLVQEYREGRISAESINKVTNFWASKNRTQVIEFQFDQGVQRDLISYNIRTLRFNGECATNPIVLHSTLYNWKAVAKEMSVRTFCNPDSVIRKHMHDTHKILEMLGASLGTFLAFQDLQMRTLALIKGQLEKDFQHTGIRDTRSTFTTLSSYQANPE
;
A
#
# COMPACT_ATOMS: atom_id res chain seq x y z
N MET A 1 -54.87 3.99 32.19
CA MET A 1 -53.60 4.13 32.93
C MET A 1 -52.48 3.39 32.19
N LEU A 2 -51.37 4.10 31.98
CA LEU A 2 -49.96 3.66 31.87
C LEU A 2 -49.51 2.63 30.80
N ARG A 3 -48.76 3.19 29.83
CA ARG A 3 -47.73 2.58 28.98
C ARG A 3 -46.68 1.80 29.80
N THR A 4 -46.08 0.75 29.21
CA THR A 4 -44.69 0.78 28.65
C THR A 4 -44.18 -0.63 28.35
N THR A 5 -43.90 -0.91 27.07
CA THR A 5 -43.07 -2.04 26.63
C THR A 5 -41.59 -1.73 26.90
N LYS A 6 -40.94 -2.54 27.74
CA LYS A 6 -39.51 -2.43 28.06
C LYS A 6 -38.66 -2.89 26.87
N ARG A 7 -37.80 -1.99 26.36
CA ARG A 7 -36.76 -2.26 25.37
C ARG A 7 -35.65 -3.10 26.02
N LEU A 8 -35.37 -4.30 25.52
CA LEU A 8 -34.19 -5.08 25.90
C LEU A 8 -32.93 -4.37 25.36
N ARG A 9 -32.08 -3.88 26.27
CA ARG A 9 -30.76 -3.32 25.95
C ARG A 9 -29.79 -4.47 25.65
N SER A 10 -29.07 -4.38 24.53
CA SER A 10 -27.97 -5.30 24.20
C SER A 10 -26.80 -5.14 25.18
N PRO A 11 -25.99 -6.19 25.40
CA PRO A 11 -24.90 -6.15 26.36
C PRO A 11 -23.78 -5.26 25.82
N HIS A 12 -23.61 -4.08 26.42
CA HIS A 12 -22.47 -3.21 26.14
C HIS A 12 -21.17 -3.94 26.50
N LYS A 13 -20.34 -4.26 25.49
CA LYS A 13 -18.99 -4.78 25.71
C LYS A 13 -18.16 -3.68 26.38
N LYS A 14 -17.72 -3.93 27.61
CA LYS A 14 -16.83 -3.02 28.34
C LYS A 14 -15.44 -3.09 27.71
N LEU A 15 -15.11 -2.09 26.89
CA LEU A 15 -13.88 -2.06 26.10
C LEU A 15 -12.65 -1.68 26.95
N PHE A 16 -12.83 -0.89 28.02
CA PHE A 16 -11.75 -0.37 28.87
C PHE A 16 -12.04 -0.58 30.37
N GLY A 17 -10.98 -0.64 31.17
CA GLY A 17 -11.01 -0.84 32.63
C GLY A 17 -10.51 -2.22 33.05
N GLU A 18 -10.40 -2.46 34.37
CA GLU A 18 -10.05 -3.76 34.94
C GLU A 18 -11.06 -4.82 34.45
N ASN A 19 -10.55 -5.85 33.76
CA ASN A 19 -11.31 -6.88 33.02
C ASN A 19 -12.05 -6.41 31.75
N GLY A 20 -11.69 -5.26 31.18
CA GLY A 20 -12.11 -4.86 29.84
C GLY A 20 -11.36 -5.64 28.75
N TRP A 21 -11.99 -5.85 27.59
CA TRP A 21 -11.41 -6.65 26.49
C TRP A 21 -10.02 -6.13 26.04
N LEU A 22 -9.80 -4.82 26.14
CA LEU A 22 -8.54 -4.16 25.72
C LEU A 22 -7.68 -3.72 26.92
N GLY A 23 -8.06 -4.10 28.14
CA GLY A 23 -7.27 -3.84 29.34
C GLY A 23 -5.98 -4.65 29.33
N ARG A 24 -4.84 -3.96 29.47
CA ARG A 24 -3.52 -4.59 29.53
C ARG A 24 -3.27 -5.00 30.99
N ASN A 25 -3.53 -6.25 31.35
CA ASN A 25 -3.18 -6.75 32.67
C ASN A 25 -1.64 -6.87 32.79
N PRO A 26 -1.01 -6.37 33.87
CA PRO A 26 0.45 -6.36 34.01
C PRO A 26 1.05 -7.71 34.44
N SER A 27 0.31 -8.83 34.32
CA SER A 27 0.78 -10.16 34.73
C SER A 27 1.03 -11.13 33.57
N MET A 28 1.16 -10.64 32.33
CA MET A 28 1.52 -11.51 31.20
C MET A 28 3.04 -11.56 31.02
N THR A 29 3.72 -11.95 32.09
CA THR A 29 5.08 -12.47 32.04
C THR A 29 5.00 -13.88 32.61
N GLU A 30 5.49 -14.84 31.85
CA GLU A 30 5.64 -16.26 32.19
C GLU A 30 4.42 -17.17 32.04
N LEU A 31 4.72 -18.42 31.65
CA LEU A 31 3.84 -19.59 31.50
C LEU A 31 3.14 -19.79 30.15
N SER A 32 3.92 -20.04 29.11
CA SER A 32 3.50 -20.94 28.02
C SER A 32 4.21 -22.28 28.17
N ASN A 33 3.73 -23.12 29.09
CA ASN A 33 4.04 -24.54 29.14
C ASN A 33 2.78 -25.32 29.54
N GLY A 34 2.26 -26.13 28.62
CA GLY A 34 1.55 -27.35 28.96
C GLY A 34 0.01 -27.36 28.90
N LYS A 35 -0.47 -28.12 27.90
CA LYS A 35 -1.50 -29.18 28.00
C LYS A 35 -3.00 -28.80 28.02
N TYR A 36 -3.61 -29.08 26.86
CA TYR A 36 -4.85 -29.85 26.63
C TYR A 36 -6.11 -29.58 27.48
N THR A 37 -7.17 -29.12 26.82
CA THR A 37 -8.52 -29.65 27.03
C THR A 37 -9.14 -30.07 25.69
N LYS A 38 -9.50 -31.36 25.60
CA LYS A 38 -10.13 -32.01 24.44
C LYS A 38 -11.64 -31.77 24.46
N LYS A 39 -12.26 -31.59 23.29
CA LYS A 39 -13.64 -32.03 22.98
C LYS A 39 -13.73 -32.54 21.52
N PRO A 40 -14.67 -33.45 21.20
CA PRO A 40 -14.39 -34.62 20.34
C PRO A 40 -15.13 -34.65 18.97
N GLY A 41 -14.65 -35.54 18.07
CA GLY A 41 -15.31 -36.02 16.84
C GLY A 41 -14.95 -35.20 15.59
N LEU A 42 -14.47 -35.75 14.46
CA LEU A 42 -14.72 -37.04 13.80
C LEU A 42 -13.41 -37.62 13.23
N LYS A 43 -13.30 -38.95 13.31
CA LYS A 43 -12.28 -39.76 12.64
C LYS A 43 -12.52 -39.77 11.12
N THR A 44 -11.43 -39.84 10.34
CA THR A 44 -11.12 -40.82 9.26
C THR A 44 -10.41 -40.16 8.07
N PHE A 45 -9.09 -40.40 7.94
CA PHE A 45 -8.39 -40.96 6.76
C PHE A 45 -6.88 -40.70 6.90
N GLY A 46 -6.05 -41.74 6.74
CA GLY A 46 -4.63 -41.55 6.42
C GLY A 46 -3.58 -42.23 7.32
N GLU A 47 -3.87 -43.39 7.91
CA GLU A 47 -2.79 -44.27 8.40
C GLU A 47 -2.36 -45.21 7.28
N LYS A 48 -1.25 -44.88 6.60
CA LYS A 48 -0.28 -45.79 5.95
C LYS A 48 0.55 -45.05 4.88
N VAL A 49 1.51 -44.24 5.31
CA VAL A 49 2.84 -44.06 4.64
C VAL A 49 3.78 -43.46 5.70
N LYS A 50 4.27 -44.27 6.64
CA LYS A 50 5.34 -43.85 7.55
C LYS A 50 6.26 -45.02 7.82
N GLN A 51 7.00 -45.45 6.81
CA GLN A 51 8.16 -46.33 7.00
C GLN A 51 9.02 -46.38 5.72
N HIS A 52 9.46 -45.26 5.14
CA HIS A 52 10.50 -45.27 4.08
C HIS A 52 11.08 -43.89 3.72
N VAL A 53 11.24 -42.96 4.68
CA VAL A 53 11.90 -41.65 4.40
C VAL A 53 12.92 -41.26 5.49
N GLU A 54 13.12 -42.09 6.52
CA GLU A 54 14.09 -41.77 7.58
C GLU A 54 15.55 -42.05 7.17
N ASP A 55 15.80 -42.90 6.17
CA ASP A 55 17.16 -43.29 5.76
C ASP A 55 17.78 -42.48 4.61
N LEU A 56 17.06 -41.51 4.01
CA LEU A 56 17.63 -40.66 2.94
C LEU A 56 17.95 -39.22 3.39
N ALA A 57 17.57 -38.83 4.61
CA ALA A 57 17.74 -37.46 5.10
C ALA A 57 19.05 -37.23 5.87
N GLY A 58 19.82 -38.30 6.13
CA GLY A 58 21.03 -38.24 6.96
C GLY A 58 22.24 -37.60 6.29
N ASP A 59 22.31 -37.55 4.95
CA ASP A 59 23.60 -37.32 4.25
C ASP A 59 23.66 -36.05 3.37
N VAL A 60 22.66 -35.16 3.42
CA VAL A 60 22.62 -33.92 2.60
C VAL A 60 22.72 -32.64 3.45
N VAL A 61 22.97 -32.75 4.75
CA VAL A 61 22.92 -31.59 5.68
C VAL A 61 24.19 -30.70 5.65
N LYS A 62 25.19 -30.99 4.82
CA LYS A 62 26.47 -30.24 4.83
C LYS A 62 26.70 -29.18 3.74
N VAL A 63 25.77 -28.90 2.81
CA VAL A 63 26.09 -28.02 1.66
C VAL A 63 25.18 -26.81 1.44
N TYR A 64 24.09 -26.59 2.19
CA TYR A 64 23.27 -25.38 2.01
C TYR A 64 22.85 -24.74 3.34
N PRO A 65 23.22 -23.46 3.61
CA PRO A 65 22.67 -22.74 4.74
C PRO A 65 21.19 -22.45 4.47
N ASN A 66 20.32 -23.09 5.26
CA ASN A 66 18.87 -22.92 5.19
C ASN A 66 18.48 -21.50 5.69
N PRO A 67 17.87 -20.64 4.87
CA PRO A 67 17.52 -19.26 5.25
C PRO A 67 16.38 -19.15 6.30
N PHE A 68 15.84 -20.27 6.78
CA PHE A 68 14.73 -20.29 7.75
C PHE A 68 15.12 -20.69 9.17
N ARG A 69 16.42 -20.68 9.52
CA ARG A 69 16.82 -20.79 10.92
C ARG A 69 16.47 -19.47 11.64
N ARG A 70 15.27 -19.42 12.23
CA ARG A 70 14.86 -18.31 13.10
C ARG A 70 15.76 -18.35 14.35
N GLU A 71 16.81 -17.55 14.32
CA GLU A 71 17.39 -17.07 15.57
C GLU A 71 16.27 -16.37 16.36
N VAL A 72 16.16 -16.70 17.65
CA VAL A 72 15.32 -15.97 18.59
C VAL A 72 16.00 -14.63 18.84
N GLY A 73 15.98 -13.77 17.82
CA GLY A 73 16.54 -12.44 17.84
C GLY A 73 15.47 -11.45 18.28
N HIS A 74 15.84 -10.56 19.19
CA HIS A 74 15.06 -9.38 19.59
C HIS A 74 14.43 -8.70 18.36
N PRO A 75 13.22 -8.12 18.49
CA PRO A 75 12.56 -7.45 17.38
C PRO A 75 13.46 -6.33 16.82
N LYS A 76 14.12 -6.60 15.69
CA LYS A 76 14.89 -5.60 14.97
C LYS A 76 13.89 -4.65 14.33
N ILE A 77 13.97 -3.38 14.74
CA ILE A 77 13.37 -2.27 13.99
C ILE A 77 13.84 -2.42 12.53
N VAL A 78 12.88 -2.39 11.60
CA VAL A 78 13.09 -2.69 10.19
C VAL A 78 14.32 -1.95 9.65
N SER A 79 15.18 -2.70 8.93
CA SER A 79 16.44 -2.20 8.37
C SER A 79 16.27 -0.92 7.56
N LYS A 80 17.30 -0.06 7.63
CA LYS A 80 17.40 1.20 6.88
C LYS A 80 17.18 0.94 5.38
N LEU A 81 16.28 1.71 4.77
CA LEU A 81 16.07 1.71 3.32
C LEU A 81 17.37 2.06 2.61
N THR A 82 17.71 1.32 1.55
CA THR A 82 18.89 1.57 0.70
C THR A 82 18.63 2.64 -0.36
N LEU A 83 17.36 2.93 -0.64
CA LEU A 83 16.94 3.93 -1.63
C LEU A 83 16.70 5.29 -0.95
N PRO A 84 16.99 6.40 -1.64
CA PRO A 84 16.77 7.74 -1.10
C PRO A 84 15.28 8.00 -0.87
N VAL A 85 14.98 8.56 0.30
CA VAL A 85 13.66 9.05 0.71
C VAL A 85 13.82 10.52 1.04
N SER A 86 13.63 11.38 0.04
CA SER A 86 13.88 12.82 0.14
C SER A 86 12.65 13.60 0.63
N VAL A 87 11.47 13.09 0.34
CA VAL A 87 10.19 13.75 0.66
C VAL A 87 9.73 13.30 2.04
N ASP A 88 9.49 14.25 2.94
CA ASP A 88 9.00 13.96 4.28
C ASP A 88 7.57 13.38 4.27
N PRO A 89 7.15 12.63 5.31
CA PRO A 89 5.86 11.97 5.34
C PRO A 89 4.64 12.87 5.12
N MET A 90 4.65 14.10 5.65
CA MET A 90 3.50 15.02 5.51
C MET A 90 3.38 15.52 4.07
N THR A 91 4.52 15.83 3.46
CA THR A 91 4.56 16.19 2.04
C THR A 91 4.17 15.01 1.16
N GLN A 92 4.63 13.78 1.43
CA GLN A 92 4.19 12.59 0.69
C GLN A 92 2.68 12.41 0.79
N ALA A 93 2.11 12.53 1.99
CA ALA A 93 0.66 12.41 2.19
C ALA A 93 -0.12 13.43 1.35
N LYS A 94 0.35 14.68 1.29
CA LYS A 94 -0.28 15.72 0.47
C LYS A 94 -0.20 15.40 -1.01
N VAL A 95 0.99 15.06 -1.52
CA VAL A 95 1.21 14.70 -2.93
C VAL A 95 0.32 13.53 -3.33
N TYR A 96 0.32 12.44 -2.56
CA TYR A 96 -0.51 11.28 -2.87
C TYR A 96 -2.00 11.56 -2.79
N SER A 97 -2.44 12.41 -1.85
CA SER A 97 -3.84 12.83 -1.77
C SER A 97 -4.27 13.65 -2.99
N GLU A 98 -3.41 14.58 -3.46
CA GLU A 98 -3.67 15.35 -4.69
C GLU A 98 -3.73 14.44 -5.92
N MET A 99 -2.81 13.47 -6.03
CA MET A 99 -2.80 12.48 -7.12
C MET A 99 -4.07 11.62 -7.12
N GLU A 100 -4.42 11.04 -5.98
CA GLU A 100 -5.60 10.17 -5.84
C GLU A 100 -6.89 10.93 -6.15
N ALA A 101 -7.04 12.14 -5.61
CA ALA A 101 -8.19 12.98 -5.87
C ALA A 101 -8.31 13.32 -7.37
N THR A 102 -7.20 13.65 -8.03
CA THR A 102 -7.17 13.95 -9.46
C THR A 102 -7.61 12.73 -10.28
N ILE A 103 -7.08 11.54 -9.99
CA ILE A 103 -7.50 10.29 -10.65
C ILE A 103 -9.00 10.07 -10.45
N CYS A 104 -9.51 10.15 -9.22
CA CYS A 104 -10.91 9.87 -8.91
C CYS A 104 -11.87 10.82 -9.63
N VAL A 105 -11.54 12.12 -9.66
CA VAL A 105 -12.35 13.15 -10.33
C VAL A 105 -12.41 12.92 -11.83
N ILE A 106 -11.27 12.64 -12.46
CA ILE A 106 -11.20 12.41 -13.91
C ILE A 106 -11.85 11.09 -14.30
N ALA A 107 -11.62 10.02 -13.54
CA ALA A 107 -12.26 8.73 -13.77
C ALA A 107 -13.78 8.82 -13.60
N ASN A 108 -14.29 9.56 -12.60
CA ASN A 108 -15.72 9.80 -12.46
C ASN A 108 -16.28 10.52 -13.70
N LYS A 109 -15.64 11.61 -14.13
CA LYS A 109 -16.08 12.37 -15.32
C LYS A 109 -16.12 11.50 -16.57
N PHE A 110 -15.08 10.69 -16.78
CA PHE A 110 -15.00 9.73 -17.86
C PHE A 110 -16.16 8.72 -17.79
N LEU A 111 -16.35 8.05 -16.64
CA LEU A 111 -17.40 7.06 -16.44
C LEU A 111 -18.81 7.63 -16.62
N VAL A 112 -19.07 8.86 -16.16
CA VAL A 112 -20.36 9.54 -16.37
C VAL A 112 -20.62 9.78 -17.85
N GLN A 113 -19.61 10.24 -18.60
CA GLN A 113 -19.76 10.45 -20.04
C GLN A 113 -20.02 9.13 -20.76
N GLU A 114 -19.23 8.11 -20.48
CA GLU A 114 -19.36 6.79 -21.12
C GLU A 114 -20.68 6.09 -20.76
N TYR A 115 -21.19 6.30 -19.55
CA TYR A 115 -22.52 5.84 -19.14
C TYR A 115 -23.65 6.52 -19.93
N ARG A 116 -23.60 7.86 -20.05
CA ARG A 116 -24.59 8.63 -20.84
C ARG A 116 -24.67 8.18 -22.29
N GLU A 117 -23.56 7.67 -22.80
CA GLU A 117 -23.41 7.19 -24.16
C GLU A 117 -23.74 5.70 -24.32
N GLY A 118 -24.23 5.05 -23.27
CA GLY A 118 -24.64 3.64 -23.30
C GLY A 118 -23.49 2.64 -23.40
N ARG A 119 -22.24 3.06 -23.11
CA ARG A 119 -21.04 2.21 -23.19
C ARG A 119 -20.73 1.44 -21.91
N ILE A 120 -21.53 1.62 -20.86
CA ILE A 120 -21.38 0.92 -19.57
C ILE A 120 -22.61 0.03 -19.32
N SER A 121 -22.36 -1.25 -19.09
CA SER A 121 -23.42 -2.23 -18.83
C SER A 121 -24.01 -2.09 -17.41
N ALA A 122 -25.34 -2.23 -17.29
CA ALA A 122 -26.02 -2.22 -15.98
C ALA A 122 -25.53 -3.34 -15.05
N GLU A 123 -25.16 -4.50 -15.60
CA GLU A 123 -24.57 -5.61 -14.84
C GLU A 123 -23.27 -5.19 -14.15
N SER A 124 -22.38 -4.52 -14.86
CA SER A 124 -21.11 -4.05 -14.29
C SER A 124 -21.31 -2.99 -13.20
N ILE A 125 -22.29 -2.09 -13.36
CA ILE A 125 -22.67 -1.09 -12.36
C ILE A 125 -23.19 -1.75 -11.09
N ASN A 126 -24.10 -2.72 -11.24
CA ASN A 126 -24.64 -3.49 -10.12
C ASN A 126 -23.53 -4.25 -9.39
N LYS A 127 -22.58 -4.83 -10.12
CA LYS A 127 -21.44 -5.56 -9.55
C LYS A 127 -20.58 -4.66 -8.66
N VAL A 128 -20.19 -3.48 -9.13
CA VAL A 128 -19.34 -2.57 -8.34
C VAL A 128 -20.11 -1.94 -7.18
N THR A 129 -21.40 -1.63 -7.38
CA THR A 129 -22.27 -1.08 -6.33
C THR A 129 -22.49 -2.09 -5.20
N ASN A 130 -22.78 -3.35 -5.53
CA ASN A 130 -22.94 -4.42 -4.56
C ASN A 130 -21.62 -4.72 -3.84
N PHE A 131 -20.50 -4.74 -4.56
CA PHE A 131 -19.17 -4.85 -3.95
C PHE A 131 -18.93 -3.73 -2.94
N TRP A 132 -19.20 -2.47 -3.32
CA TRP A 132 -19.03 -1.31 -2.47
C TRP A 132 -19.90 -1.38 -1.20
N ALA A 133 -21.19 -1.70 -1.37
CA ALA A 133 -22.13 -1.86 -0.27
C ALA A 133 -21.73 -3.01 0.68
N SER A 134 -21.21 -4.12 0.15
CA SER A 134 -20.76 -5.27 0.95
C SER A 134 -19.59 -4.93 1.90
N LYS A 135 -18.87 -3.83 1.64
CA LYS A 135 -17.79 -3.33 2.48
C LYS A 135 -18.28 -2.33 3.55
N ASN A 136 -19.59 -2.13 3.68
CA ASN A 136 -20.20 -1.12 4.57
C ASN A 136 -19.65 0.29 4.33
N ARG A 137 -19.35 0.63 3.06
CA ARG A 137 -18.85 1.95 2.66
C ARG A 137 -20.01 2.90 2.39
N THR A 138 -19.78 4.19 2.62
CA THR A 138 -20.76 5.26 2.35
C THR A 138 -21.17 5.26 0.88
N GLN A 139 -22.46 5.47 0.59
CA GLN A 139 -22.91 5.63 -0.80
C GLN A 139 -22.18 6.78 -1.50
N VAL A 140 -21.91 6.58 -2.79
CA VAL A 140 -21.20 7.56 -3.61
C VAL A 140 -22.18 8.27 -4.53
N ILE A 141 -21.81 9.48 -4.93
CA ILE A 141 -22.52 10.25 -5.95
C ILE A 141 -21.95 9.82 -7.31
N GLU A 142 -22.81 9.53 -8.29
CA GLU A 142 -22.42 9.04 -9.62
C GLU A 142 -21.50 7.82 -9.53
N PHE A 143 -20.27 7.92 -10.03
CA PHE A 143 -19.24 6.89 -10.00
C PHE A 143 -18.05 7.30 -9.13
N GLN A 144 -18.25 8.14 -8.10
CA GLN A 144 -17.21 8.62 -7.15
C GLN A 144 -16.75 7.54 -6.16
N PHE A 145 -16.60 6.30 -6.62
CA PHE A 145 -15.93 5.24 -5.86
C PHE A 145 -14.44 5.55 -5.71
N ASP A 146 -13.75 4.77 -4.88
CA ASP A 146 -12.29 4.81 -4.87
C ASP A 146 -11.72 4.45 -6.26
N GLN A 147 -10.50 4.94 -6.54
CA GLN A 147 -9.85 4.74 -7.84
C GLN A 147 -9.73 3.27 -8.25
N GLY A 148 -9.62 2.35 -7.29
CA GLY A 148 -9.53 0.91 -7.57
C GLY A 148 -10.84 0.36 -8.13
N VAL A 149 -11.96 0.72 -7.51
CA VAL A 149 -13.30 0.32 -7.95
C VAL A 149 -13.67 0.98 -9.28
N GLN A 150 -13.31 2.25 -9.48
CA GLN A 150 -13.49 2.93 -10.77
C GLN A 150 -12.71 2.23 -11.89
N ARG A 151 -11.44 1.87 -11.64
CA ARG A 151 -10.60 1.11 -12.57
C ARG A 151 -11.20 -0.26 -12.91
N ASP A 152 -11.78 -0.94 -11.93
CA ASP A 152 -12.41 -2.24 -12.15
C ASP A 152 -13.70 -2.11 -12.97
N LEU A 153 -14.52 -1.08 -12.74
CA LEU A 153 -15.68 -0.77 -13.59
C LEU A 153 -15.25 -0.52 -15.05
N ILE A 154 -14.18 0.23 -15.25
CA ILE A 154 -13.59 0.45 -16.57
C ILE A 154 -13.15 -0.88 -17.19
N SER A 155 -12.48 -1.72 -16.40
CA SER A 155 -12.00 -3.04 -16.87
C SER A 155 -13.14 -3.97 -17.28
N TYR A 156 -14.29 -3.93 -16.58
CA TYR A 156 -15.47 -4.73 -16.95
C TYR A 156 -16.09 -4.31 -18.27
N ASN A 157 -15.92 -3.06 -18.69
CA ASN A 157 -16.50 -2.50 -19.92
C ASN A 157 -15.44 -2.16 -20.98
N ILE A 158 -14.22 -2.68 -20.86
CA ILE A 158 -13.07 -2.28 -21.68
C ILE A 158 -13.31 -2.37 -23.20
N ARG A 159 -14.18 -3.28 -23.66
CA ARG A 159 -14.50 -3.47 -25.08
C ARG A 159 -15.45 -2.43 -25.66
N THR A 160 -16.24 -1.79 -24.81
CA THR A 160 -17.29 -0.84 -25.22
C THR A 160 -16.88 0.60 -25.02
N LEU A 161 -15.99 0.87 -24.06
CA LEU A 161 -15.51 2.21 -23.72
C LEU A 161 -14.67 2.85 -24.83
N ARG A 162 -14.71 4.18 -24.91
CA ARG A 162 -13.90 4.99 -25.82
C ARG A 162 -12.81 5.73 -25.05
N PHE A 163 -11.59 5.22 -25.12
CA PHE A 163 -10.42 5.81 -24.50
C PHE A 163 -9.80 6.93 -25.34
N ASN A 164 -8.88 7.68 -24.73
CA ASN A 164 -8.19 8.82 -25.33
C ASN A 164 -6.68 8.57 -25.50
N GLY A 165 -6.01 9.45 -26.24
CA GLY A 165 -4.57 9.39 -26.50
C GLY A 165 -4.16 8.10 -27.22
N GLU A 166 -2.96 7.62 -26.92
CA GLU A 166 -2.42 6.38 -27.49
C GLU A 166 -3.27 5.13 -27.15
N CYS A 167 -3.96 5.14 -26.00
CA CYS A 167 -4.84 4.05 -25.59
C CYS A 167 -6.08 3.88 -26.48
N ALA A 168 -6.44 4.89 -27.29
CA ALA A 168 -7.58 4.82 -28.20
C ALA A 168 -7.32 3.88 -29.39
N THR A 169 -6.05 3.71 -29.78
CA THR A 169 -5.65 2.96 -30.99
C THR A 169 -4.74 1.78 -30.67
N ASN A 170 -4.06 1.78 -29.52
CA ASN A 170 -3.12 0.75 -29.14
C ASN A 170 -3.64 -0.08 -27.93
N PRO A 171 -4.17 -1.31 -28.16
CA PRO A 171 -4.70 -2.14 -27.08
C PRO A 171 -3.61 -2.61 -26.10
N ILE A 172 -2.36 -2.74 -26.54
CA ILE A 172 -1.25 -3.15 -25.67
C ILE A 172 -1.00 -2.04 -24.63
N VAL A 173 -0.97 -0.78 -25.08
CA VAL A 173 -0.77 0.38 -24.20
C VAL A 173 -1.96 0.56 -23.26
N LEU A 174 -3.19 0.35 -23.74
CA LEU A 174 -4.39 0.36 -22.90
C LEU A 174 -4.30 -0.68 -21.76
N HIS A 175 -4.01 -1.94 -22.10
CA HIS A 175 -3.90 -3.00 -21.10
C HIS A 175 -2.76 -2.78 -20.11
N SER A 176 -1.61 -2.29 -20.60
CA SER A 176 -0.47 -1.92 -19.76
C SER A 176 -0.82 -0.78 -18.80
N THR A 177 -1.50 0.27 -19.28
CA THR A 177 -1.93 1.41 -18.47
C THR A 177 -2.93 0.99 -17.39
N LEU A 178 -3.92 0.14 -17.72
CA LEU A 178 -4.86 -0.41 -16.75
C LEU A 178 -4.20 -1.34 -15.72
N TYR A 179 -3.14 -2.05 -16.11
CA TYR A 179 -2.34 -2.86 -15.20
C TYR A 179 -1.55 -1.98 -14.24
N ASN A 180 -0.86 -0.96 -14.75
CA ASN A 180 -0.11 0.00 -13.94
C ASN A 180 -1.03 0.77 -12.99
N TRP A 181 -2.23 1.16 -13.43
CA TRP A 181 -3.22 1.77 -12.54
C TRP A 181 -3.60 0.88 -11.37
N LYS A 182 -3.75 -0.44 -11.59
CA LYS A 182 -4.00 -1.38 -10.48
C LYS A 182 -2.86 -1.37 -9.46
N ALA A 183 -1.61 -1.30 -9.93
CA ALA A 183 -0.44 -1.20 -9.05
C ALA A 183 -0.43 0.13 -8.28
N VAL A 184 -0.61 1.26 -8.98
CA VAL A 184 -0.72 2.61 -8.40
C VAL A 184 -1.80 2.65 -7.30
N ALA A 185 -3.02 2.18 -7.59
CA ALA A 185 -4.11 2.18 -6.63
C ALA A 185 -3.80 1.34 -5.38
N LYS A 186 -3.16 0.17 -5.58
CA LYS A 186 -2.74 -0.70 -4.47
C LYS A 186 -1.65 -0.05 -3.63
N GLU A 187 -0.60 0.45 -4.27
CA GLU A 187 0.57 1.04 -3.60
C GLU A 187 0.21 2.34 -2.88
N MET A 188 -0.62 3.19 -3.48
CA MET A 188 -1.11 4.42 -2.85
C MET A 188 -2.08 4.18 -1.69
N SER A 189 -2.81 3.05 -1.68
CA SER A 189 -3.68 2.70 -0.55
C SER A 189 -2.91 2.41 0.75
N VAL A 190 -1.62 2.11 0.64
CA VAL A 190 -0.74 1.85 1.78
C VAL A 190 -0.13 3.16 2.27
N ARG A 191 -0.56 3.60 3.46
CA ARG A 191 -0.17 4.88 4.08
C ARG A 191 1.17 4.81 4.83
N THR A 192 2.21 4.32 4.17
CA THR A 192 3.57 4.21 4.75
C THR A 192 4.30 5.55 4.76
N PHE A 193 3.99 6.46 3.82
CA PHE A 193 4.54 7.83 3.71
C PHE A 193 6.08 7.93 3.80
N CYS A 194 6.78 6.85 3.43
CA CYS A 194 8.23 6.75 3.39
C CYS A 194 8.67 6.13 2.06
N ASN A 195 7.91 6.39 1.00
CA ASN A 195 8.16 5.81 -0.31
C ASN A 195 9.45 6.41 -0.89
N PRO A 196 10.33 5.59 -1.50
CA PRO A 196 11.50 6.09 -2.20
C PRO A 196 11.16 7.08 -3.30
N ASP A 197 12.07 8.01 -3.60
CA ASP A 197 11.87 9.02 -4.63
C ASP A 197 11.58 8.42 -6.01
N SER A 198 12.19 7.27 -6.32
CA SER A 198 11.93 6.52 -7.55
C SER A 198 10.50 6.02 -7.64
N VAL A 199 9.91 5.58 -6.52
CA VAL A 199 8.52 5.12 -6.44
C VAL A 199 7.57 6.29 -6.62
N ILE A 200 7.83 7.43 -5.98
CA ILE A 200 7.04 8.66 -6.16
C ILE A 200 7.04 9.08 -7.63
N ARG A 201 8.22 9.14 -8.26
CA ARG A 201 8.35 9.48 -9.69
C ARG A 201 7.61 8.49 -10.60
N LYS A 202 7.71 7.19 -10.31
CA LYS A 202 6.98 6.16 -11.06
C LYS A 202 5.47 6.35 -10.95
N HIS A 203 4.95 6.56 -9.75
CA HIS A 203 3.53 6.84 -9.55
C HIS A 203 3.07 8.07 -10.32
N MET A 204 3.87 9.14 -10.34
CA MET A 204 3.56 10.34 -11.12
C MET A 204 3.53 10.07 -12.62
N HIS A 205 4.48 9.29 -13.13
CA HIS A 205 4.51 8.89 -14.53
C HIS A 205 3.28 8.05 -14.92
N ASP A 206 2.98 7.01 -14.14
CA ASP A 206 1.83 6.15 -14.39
C ASP A 206 0.50 6.94 -14.27
N THR A 207 0.41 7.86 -13.31
CA THR A 207 -0.75 8.75 -13.15
C THR A 207 -0.94 9.63 -14.38
N HIS A 208 0.13 10.21 -14.94
CA HIS A 208 0.03 10.97 -16.18
C HIS A 208 -0.59 10.14 -17.31
N LYS A 209 -0.17 8.88 -17.47
CA LYS A 209 -0.70 7.97 -18.49
C LYS A 209 -2.16 7.58 -18.23
N ILE A 210 -2.55 7.43 -16.98
CA ILE A 210 -3.96 7.21 -16.59
C ILE A 210 -4.81 8.43 -16.98
N LEU A 211 -4.34 9.64 -16.67
CA LEU A 211 -5.06 10.88 -17.01
C LEU A 211 -5.21 11.06 -18.53
N GLU A 212 -4.18 10.73 -19.31
CA GLU A 212 -4.22 10.71 -20.78
C GLU A 212 -5.24 9.71 -21.31
N MET A 213 -5.21 8.46 -20.84
CA MET A 213 -6.15 7.42 -21.22
C MET A 213 -7.61 7.80 -20.96
N LEU A 214 -7.87 8.52 -19.86
CA LEU A 214 -9.20 8.95 -19.43
C LEU A 214 -9.66 10.30 -20.04
N GLY A 215 -8.83 10.92 -20.89
CA GLY A 215 -9.18 12.17 -21.56
C GLY A 215 -9.22 13.38 -20.62
N ALA A 216 -8.26 13.47 -19.70
CA ALA A 216 -8.11 14.65 -18.84
C ALA A 216 -7.99 15.95 -19.66
N SER A 217 -8.55 17.04 -19.13
CA SER A 217 -8.50 18.34 -19.80
C SER A 217 -7.10 18.96 -19.74
N LEU A 218 -6.79 19.89 -20.64
CA LEU A 218 -5.53 20.66 -20.60
C LEU A 218 -5.29 21.31 -19.22
N GLY A 219 -6.34 21.88 -18.61
CA GLY A 219 -6.24 22.49 -17.28
C GLY A 219 -5.85 21.46 -16.20
N THR A 220 -6.36 20.23 -16.29
CA THR A 220 -5.98 19.13 -15.40
C THR A 220 -4.51 18.75 -15.60
N PHE A 221 -4.06 18.67 -16.86
CA PHE A 221 -2.66 18.36 -17.16
C PHE A 221 -1.70 19.43 -16.64
N LEU A 222 -2.04 20.71 -16.80
CA LEU A 222 -1.23 21.82 -16.27
C LEU A 222 -1.15 21.77 -14.75
N ALA A 223 -2.26 21.54 -14.05
CA ALA A 223 -2.28 21.38 -12.60
C ALA A 223 -1.46 20.16 -12.14
N PHE A 224 -1.57 19.04 -12.85
CA PHE A 224 -0.80 17.84 -12.55
C PHE A 224 0.70 18.02 -12.83
N GLN A 225 1.06 18.72 -13.90
CA GLN A 225 2.44 19.06 -14.22
C GLN A 225 3.05 19.97 -13.15
N ASP A 226 2.29 20.94 -12.63
CA ASP A 226 2.73 21.77 -11.50
C ASP A 226 3.00 20.90 -10.25
N LEU A 227 2.12 19.96 -9.92
CA LEU A 227 2.35 18.99 -8.84
C LEU A 227 3.63 18.17 -9.06
N GLN A 228 3.87 17.69 -10.29
CA GLN A 228 5.09 16.97 -10.65
C GLN A 228 6.34 17.85 -10.43
N MET A 229 6.33 19.07 -10.94
CA MET A 229 7.45 20.00 -10.84
C MET A 229 7.74 20.39 -9.38
N ARG A 230 6.72 20.71 -8.59
CA ARG A 230 6.88 21.00 -7.15
C ARG A 230 7.48 19.82 -6.40
N THR A 231 7.04 18.60 -6.69
CA THR A 231 7.58 17.39 -6.04
C THR A 231 9.02 17.10 -6.47
N LEU A 232 9.34 17.25 -7.74
CA LEU A 232 10.70 17.09 -8.25
C LEU A 232 11.66 18.13 -7.66
N ALA A 233 11.22 19.37 -7.50
CA ALA A 233 12.00 20.42 -6.85
C ALA A 233 12.32 20.08 -5.39
N LEU A 234 11.35 19.53 -4.64
CA LEU A 234 11.55 19.08 -3.27
C LEU A 234 12.56 17.93 -3.18
N ILE A 235 12.42 16.94 -4.06
CA ILE A 235 13.38 15.83 -4.15
C ILE A 235 14.79 16.34 -4.44
N LYS A 236 14.94 17.21 -5.46
CA LYS A 236 16.23 17.78 -5.84
C LYS A 236 16.87 18.57 -4.70
N GLY A 237 16.10 19.46 -4.06
CA GLY A 237 16.60 20.30 -2.97
C GLY A 237 17.03 19.50 -1.74
N GLN A 238 16.39 18.37 -1.44
CA GLN A 238 16.82 17.52 -0.34
C GLN A 238 18.07 16.72 -0.70
N LEU A 239 18.16 16.17 -1.91
CA LEU A 239 19.36 15.48 -2.38
C LEU A 239 20.58 16.41 -2.32
N GLU A 240 20.43 17.67 -2.76
CA GLU A 240 21.50 18.68 -2.69
C GLU A 240 21.97 18.94 -1.25
N LYS A 241 21.03 19.05 -0.29
CA LYS A 241 21.36 19.19 1.14
C LYS A 241 22.10 17.97 1.68
N ASP A 242 21.66 16.77 1.31
CA ASP A 242 22.28 15.53 1.74
C ASP A 242 23.71 15.41 1.20
N PHE A 243 23.95 15.78 -0.08
CA PHE A 243 25.29 15.85 -0.69
C PHE A 243 26.21 16.86 0.01
N GLN A 244 25.69 18.04 0.37
CA GLN A 244 26.47 19.03 1.11
C GLN A 244 26.83 18.52 2.52
N HIS A 245 25.91 17.82 3.18
CA HIS A 245 26.16 17.25 4.51
C HIS A 245 27.16 16.09 4.50
N THR A 246 27.14 15.21 3.49
CA THR A 246 28.15 14.15 3.35
C THR A 246 29.51 14.72 2.98
N GLY A 247 29.59 15.70 2.07
CA GLY A 247 30.85 16.38 1.73
C GLY A 247 31.51 17.12 2.90
N ILE A 248 30.72 17.69 3.81
CA ILE A 248 31.23 18.33 5.05
C ILE A 248 31.73 17.30 6.08
N ARG A 249 31.15 16.09 6.11
CA ARG A 249 31.63 15.01 7.01
C ARG A 249 32.96 14.43 6.55
N ASP A 250 33.15 14.22 5.26
CA ASP A 250 34.41 13.68 4.71
C ASP A 250 35.58 14.67 4.85
N THR A 251 35.30 15.97 4.78
CA THR A 251 36.31 17.03 4.99
C THR A 251 36.68 17.22 6.47
N ARG A 252 35.75 17.02 7.42
CA ARG A 252 36.08 17.01 8.86
C ARG A 252 36.82 15.74 9.30
N SER A 253 36.52 14.59 8.68
CA SER A 253 37.23 13.35 8.98
C SER A 253 38.69 13.40 8.52
N THR A 254 38.99 14.08 7.41
CA THR A 254 40.37 14.29 6.94
C THR A 254 41.15 15.28 7.79
N PHE A 255 40.50 16.33 8.32
CA PHE A 255 41.16 17.31 9.20
C PHE A 255 41.53 16.72 10.58
N THR A 256 40.74 15.78 11.09
CA THR A 256 41.01 15.15 12.39
C THR A 256 42.21 14.19 12.33
N THR A 257 42.43 13.54 11.18
CA THR A 257 43.58 12.63 10.97
C THR A 257 44.90 13.39 10.70
N LEU A 258 44.85 14.61 10.17
CA LEU A 258 46.04 15.44 9.96
C LEU A 258 46.52 16.16 11.22
N SER A 259 45.63 16.45 12.17
CA SER A 259 46.00 17.12 13.42
C SER A 259 46.72 16.21 14.43
N SER A 260 46.72 14.88 14.25
CA SER A 260 47.43 13.94 15.13
C SER A 260 48.88 13.65 14.72
N TYR A 261 49.39 14.29 13.65
CA TYR A 261 50.74 14.05 13.14
C TYR A 261 51.78 15.14 13.48
N GLN A 262 51.45 16.15 14.30
CA GLN A 262 52.37 17.24 14.67
C GLN A 262 52.64 17.41 16.17
N ALA A 263 52.65 16.32 16.94
CA ALA A 263 53.10 16.36 18.33
C ALA A 263 54.09 15.22 18.61
N ASN A 264 55.34 15.40 18.19
CA ASN A 264 56.50 14.83 18.86
C ASN A 264 57.75 15.65 18.49
N PRO A 265 58.19 16.58 19.36
CA PRO A 265 59.54 17.10 19.28
C PRO A 265 60.49 16.17 20.05
N GLU A 266 61.59 15.78 19.41
CA GLU A 266 62.82 15.38 20.10
C GLU A 266 63.60 16.62 20.53
#